data_AF-A0A534SK59-F1
#
_entry.id   AF-A0A534SK59-F1
#
_cell.length_a   1.000
_cell.length_b   1.000
_cell.length_c   1.000
_cell.angle_alpha   90.00
_cell.angle_beta   90.00
_cell.angle_gamma   90.00
#
_symmetry.space_group_name_H-M   'P 1'
#
loop_
_entity.id
_entity.type
_entity.pdbx_description
1 polymer ?
#
loop_
_entity_poly.entity_id
_entity_poly.type
_entity_poly.pdbx_seq_one_letter_code
_entity_poly.pdbx_strand_id
1 'polypeptide(L)'
;MKNAASPARACRRRRLSGVAALLCYPIPGFALPSSARATVSCTAPGTGWCVARRFAGSVPKGELGFLIRAWDGEASDGLFGHWVMPVPDISGDGLADLVIAAPHALVDGRMRGVLVARSPKTGAELWKRAETESGNLGWDLTLAGDQDGDGHTDLFVGAPSGDNGRVYLLSGKDGSVLQTYLPREAAGDFGWYVARL
;
A
#
# COMPACT_ATOMS: atom_id res chain seq x y z
N MET A 1 17.23 -15.02 -2.89
CA MET A 1 17.95 -14.78 -1.62
C MET A 1 16.96 -14.94 -0.47
N LYS A 2 17.38 -15.50 0.67
CA LYS A 2 16.47 -15.96 1.75
C LYS A 2 15.80 -14.76 2.45
N ASN A 3 14.47 -14.81 2.59
CA ASN A 3 13.68 -13.89 3.41
C ASN A 3 14.23 -13.86 4.85
N ALA A 4 14.81 -12.74 5.24
CA ALA A 4 15.17 -12.49 6.64
C ALA A 4 13.94 -11.93 7.36
N ALA A 5 13.14 -12.81 7.96
CA ALA A 5 12.17 -12.40 8.97
C ALA A 5 12.95 -11.79 10.14
N SER A 6 12.65 -10.52 10.48
CA SER A 6 13.20 -9.91 11.68
C SER A 6 12.74 -10.72 12.90
N PRO A 7 13.64 -11.20 13.77
CA PRO A 7 13.22 -11.99 14.92
C PRO A 7 12.38 -11.11 15.83
N ALA A 8 11.18 -11.58 16.19
CA ALA A 8 10.41 -11.03 17.30
C ALA A 8 11.30 -11.09 18.55
N ARG A 9 11.94 -9.97 18.90
CA ARG A 9 12.80 -9.90 20.08
C ARG A 9 11.88 -9.90 21.30
N ALA A 10 12.05 -10.92 22.15
CA ALA A 10 11.47 -10.93 23.49
C ALA A 10 11.79 -9.60 24.19
N CYS A 11 10.78 -9.02 24.84
CA CYS A 11 10.86 -7.73 25.53
C CYS A 11 11.91 -7.81 26.66
N ARG A 12 13.18 -7.51 26.37
CA ARG A 12 14.22 -7.40 27.39
C ARG A 12 14.06 -6.04 28.08
N ARG A 13 13.74 -6.06 29.38
CA ARG A 13 13.84 -4.89 30.26
C ARG A 13 15.26 -4.32 30.17
N ARG A 14 15.47 -3.21 29.47
CA ARG A 14 16.56 -2.30 29.81
C ARG A 14 16.11 -1.55 31.06
N ARG A 15 16.79 -1.76 32.19
CA ARG A 15 16.69 -0.85 33.33
C ARG A 15 17.28 0.48 32.88
N LEU A 16 16.43 1.36 32.37
CA LEU A 16 16.74 2.78 32.32
C LEU A 16 16.60 3.29 33.74
N SER A 17 17.68 3.82 34.28
CA SER A 17 17.73 4.51 35.57
C SER A 17 16.94 5.83 35.46
N GLY A 18 15.62 5.72 35.48
CA GLY A 18 14.69 6.84 35.42
C GLY A 18 13.30 6.32 35.70
N VAL A 19 12.64 6.90 36.68
CA VAL A 19 11.35 6.46 37.22
C VAL A 19 10.30 6.41 36.11
N ALA A 20 9.99 5.22 35.60
CA ALA A 20 8.86 4.99 34.70
C ALA A 20 7.70 4.43 35.53
N ALA A 21 6.72 5.27 35.84
CA ALA A 21 5.45 4.82 36.40
C ALA A 21 4.62 4.17 35.29
N LEU A 22 4.48 2.84 35.33
CA LEU A 22 3.48 2.13 34.53
C LEU A 22 2.11 2.32 35.19
N LEU A 23 1.20 3.02 34.52
CA LEU A 23 -0.21 3.07 34.89
C LEU A 23 -0.96 1.98 34.14
N CYS A 24 -1.32 0.90 34.86
CA CYS A 24 -2.24 -0.13 34.38
C CYS A 24 -3.68 0.32 34.70
N TYR A 25 -4.53 0.46 33.67
CA TYR A 25 -5.97 0.65 33.86
C TYR A 25 -6.71 -0.66 33.62
N PRO A 26 -7.57 -1.12 34.54
CA PRO A 26 -8.52 -2.18 34.24
C PRO A 26 -9.64 -1.65 33.33
N ILE A 27 -10.02 -2.44 32.33
CA ILE A 27 -11.22 -2.18 31.51
C ILE A 27 -12.45 -2.37 32.42
N PRO A 28 -13.40 -1.42 32.47
CA PRO A 28 -14.62 -1.60 33.27
C PRO A 28 -15.48 -2.70 32.63
N GLY A 29 -15.69 -3.80 33.36
CA GLY A 29 -16.57 -4.89 32.91
C GLY A 29 -16.36 -6.26 33.57
N PHE A 30 -15.24 -6.48 34.26
CA PHE A 30 -15.00 -7.72 35.00
C PHE A 30 -14.84 -7.45 36.49
N ALA A 31 -15.85 -7.83 37.28
CA ALA A 31 -15.77 -7.84 38.73
C ALA A 31 -14.96 -9.06 39.19
N LEU A 32 -13.84 -8.83 39.89
CA LEU A 32 -13.10 -9.86 40.63
C LEU A 32 -13.43 -9.75 42.13
N PRO A 33 -13.37 -10.85 42.89
CA PRO A 33 -13.79 -10.87 44.29
C PRO A 33 -12.83 -10.07 45.18
N SER A 34 -13.39 -9.43 46.20
CA SER A 34 -12.64 -8.63 47.16
C SER A 34 -11.74 -9.53 48.03
N SER A 35 -10.43 -9.45 47.83
CA SER A 35 -9.45 -9.31 48.91
C SER A 35 -8.04 -9.31 48.31
N ALA A 36 -7.13 -8.59 48.96
CA ALA A 36 -5.73 -8.34 48.63
C ALA A 36 -5.46 -7.24 47.58
N ARG A 37 -4.91 -6.11 48.07
CA ARG A 37 -4.08 -5.17 47.30
C ARG A 37 -2.90 -5.95 46.71
N ALA A 38 -3.06 -6.46 45.50
CA ALA A 38 -1.95 -6.91 44.68
C ALA A 38 -1.73 -5.87 43.57
N THR A 39 -0.64 -5.11 43.67
CA THR A 39 -0.05 -4.47 42.49
C THR A 39 0.19 -5.56 41.45
N VAL A 40 -0.63 -5.59 40.40
CA VAL A 40 -0.51 -6.55 39.31
C VAL A 40 0.82 -6.25 38.59
N SER A 41 1.85 -7.00 38.96
CA SER A 41 3.12 -6.99 38.27
C SER A 41 2.92 -7.68 36.92
N CYS A 42 2.99 -6.91 35.83
CA CYS A 42 3.09 -7.44 34.47
C CYS A 42 4.46 -8.13 34.29
N THR A 43 4.59 -9.33 34.85
CA THR A 43 5.82 -10.16 34.78
C THR A 43 5.56 -11.59 34.33
N ALA A 44 4.31 -12.02 34.14
CA ALA A 44 4.00 -13.32 33.57
C ALA A 44 3.80 -13.22 32.04
N PRO A 45 4.51 -14.01 31.23
CA PRO A 45 4.20 -14.14 29.81
C PRO A 45 2.88 -14.93 29.67
N GLY A 46 1.88 -14.36 29.00
CA GLY A 46 0.72 -15.13 28.52
C GLY A 46 -0.68 -14.56 28.79
N THR A 47 -0.86 -13.53 29.62
CA THR A 47 -2.21 -12.94 29.80
C THR A 47 -2.14 -11.42 29.99
N GLY A 48 -2.53 -10.68 28.95
CA GLY A 48 -2.72 -9.23 28.99
C GLY A 48 -2.11 -8.48 27.79
N TRP A 49 -2.91 -7.62 27.17
CA TRP A 49 -2.45 -6.68 26.15
C TRP A 49 -1.80 -5.48 26.81
N CYS A 50 -0.56 -5.16 26.45
CA CYS A 50 0.06 -3.90 26.84
C CYS A 50 -0.28 -2.83 25.79
N VAL A 51 -0.95 -1.76 26.20
CA VAL A 51 -1.07 -0.56 25.37
C VAL A 51 0.20 0.26 25.55
N ALA A 52 1.09 0.23 24.57
CA ALA A 52 2.22 1.14 24.53
C ALA A 52 1.72 2.55 24.19
N ARG A 53 1.61 3.44 25.18
CA ARG A 53 1.43 4.88 24.92
C ARG A 53 2.76 5.46 24.41
N ARG A 54 2.73 6.09 23.24
CA ARG A 54 3.85 6.88 22.71
C ARG A 54 3.97 8.18 23.50
N PHE A 55 5.17 8.49 23.99
CA PHE A 55 5.52 9.82 24.46
C PHE A 55 6.15 10.60 23.30
N ALA A 56 5.63 11.79 23.00
CA ALA A 56 6.27 12.68 22.04
C ALA A 56 7.68 13.03 22.55
N GLY A 57 8.71 12.85 21.70
CA GLY A 57 10.10 13.20 22.02
C GLY A 57 11.07 12.05 22.30
N SER A 58 10.63 10.78 22.27
CA SER A 58 11.52 9.62 22.53
C SER A 58 12.08 8.94 21.28
N VAL A 59 11.92 9.52 20.08
CA VAL A 59 12.38 8.91 18.82
C VAL A 59 13.68 9.58 18.39
N PRO A 60 14.82 8.87 18.34
CA PRO A 60 16.05 9.36 17.74
C PRO A 60 15.80 9.84 16.30
N LYS A 61 16.44 10.94 15.90
CA LYS A 61 16.35 11.50 14.55
C LYS A 61 16.71 10.41 13.52
N GLY A 62 15.73 9.92 12.75
CA GLY A 62 15.89 8.85 11.75
C GLY A 62 15.08 7.57 12.01
N GLU A 63 14.44 7.41 13.18
CA GLU A 63 13.56 6.26 13.51
C GLU A 63 12.05 6.60 13.43
N LEU A 64 11.67 7.61 12.64
CA LEU A 64 10.25 7.88 12.41
C LEU A 64 9.75 7.03 11.24
N GLY A 65 9.39 5.79 11.56
CA GLY A 65 8.73 4.85 10.65
C GLY A 65 9.20 3.43 10.90
N PHE A 66 8.30 2.56 11.36
CA PHE A 66 8.53 1.12 11.21
C PHE A 66 8.09 0.73 9.79
N LEU A 67 8.89 -0.07 9.11
CA LEU A 67 8.50 -0.66 7.83
C LEU A 67 7.25 -1.51 8.07
N ILE A 68 6.10 -1.05 7.58
CA ILE A 68 4.85 -1.82 7.65
C ILE A 68 4.89 -2.94 6.60
N ARG A 69 5.34 -2.59 5.39
CA ARG A 69 5.39 -3.50 4.25
C ARG A 69 6.35 -2.99 3.19
N ALA A 70 6.98 -3.93 2.50
CA ALA A 70 7.74 -3.69 1.27
C ALA A 70 7.22 -4.66 0.20
N TRP A 71 7.20 -4.19 -1.04
CA TRP A 71 6.95 -5.01 -2.21
C TRP A 71 8.06 -4.75 -3.21
N ASP A 72 8.65 -5.83 -3.70
CA ASP A 72 9.61 -5.77 -4.80
C ASP A 72 8.86 -6.02 -6.12
N GLY A 73 9.29 -5.34 -7.19
CA GLY A 73 8.79 -5.60 -8.53
C GLY A 73 9.24 -6.97 -9.03
N GLU A 74 8.36 -7.67 -9.75
CA GLU A 74 8.67 -9.00 -10.30
C GLU A 74 9.55 -8.92 -11.57
N ALA A 75 9.47 -7.82 -12.32
CA ALA A 75 10.23 -7.63 -13.55
C ALA A 75 11.56 -6.90 -13.27
N SER A 76 12.68 -7.49 -13.72
CA SER A 76 14.05 -6.99 -13.49
C SER A 76 14.30 -5.55 -13.91
N ASP A 77 13.52 -5.05 -14.87
CA ASP A 77 13.67 -3.71 -15.46
C ASP A 77 12.39 -2.88 -15.35
N GLY A 78 11.42 -3.34 -14.55
CA GLY A 78 10.04 -2.89 -14.64
C GLY A 78 9.75 -1.45 -14.20
N LEU A 79 10.71 -0.74 -13.63
CA LEU A 79 10.48 0.53 -12.92
C LEU A 79 9.31 0.40 -11.92
N PHE A 80 9.23 -0.72 -11.20
CA PHE A 80 8.17 -0.91 -10.21
C PHE A 80 8.22 0.18 -9.14
N GLY A 81 7.07 0.82 -8.90
CA GLY A 81 6.99 2.00 -8.04
C GLY A 81 7.27 3.32 -8.75
N HIS A 82 7.38 3.33 -10.09
CA HIS A 82 7.50 4.56 -10.89
C HIS A 82 6.39 5.55 -10.57
N TRP A 83 5.17 5.04 -10.46
CA TRP A 83 4.02 5.77 -9.98
C TRP A 83 3.30 4.96 -8.91
N VAL A 84 2.91 5.62 -7.83
CA VAL A 84 2.12 5.02 -6.75
C VAL A 84 0.97 5.96 -6.47
N MET A 85 -0.25 5.48 -6.67
CA MET A 85 -1.46 6.28 -6.47
C MET A 85 -2.33 5.65 -5.36
N PRO A 86 -2.60 6.38 -4.28
CA PRO A 86 -3.65 6.01 -3.35
C PRO A 86 -5.01 6.04 -4.06
N VAL A 87 -5.79 5.00 -3.89
CA VAL A 87 -7.16 4.87 -4.39
C VAL A 87 -8.10 4.63 -3.20
N PRO A 88 -9.41 4.93 -3.33
CA PRO A 88 -10.38 4.54 -2.33
C PRO A 88 -10.28 3.05 -1.98
N ASP A 89 -10.81 2.66 -0.82
CA ASP A 89 -10.79 1.29 -0.32
C ASP A 89 -11.57 0.34 -1.25
N ILE A 90 -10.85 -0.38 -2.12
CA ILE A 90 -11.37 -1.40 -3.02
C ILE A 90 -11.53 -2.72 -2.24
N SER A 91 -10.63 -2.98 -1.29
CA SER A 91 -10.57 -4.20 -0.50
C SER A 91 -11.67 -4.33 0.55
N GLY A 92 -12.29 -3.21 0.94
CA GLY A 92 -13.31 -3.12 2.00
C GLY A 92 -12.73 -3.28 3.40
N ASP A 93 -11.42 -3.07 3.58
CA ASP A 93 -10.74 -3.29 4.85
C ASP A 93 -10.70 -2.04 5.75
N GLY A 94 -11.25 -0.93 5.29
CA GLY A 94 -11.34 0.36 5.98
C GLY A 94 -10.11 1.26 5.80
N LEU A 95 -9.17 0.92 4.91
CA LEU A 95 -8.03 1.75 4.54
C LEU A 95 -7.99 1.95 3.02
N ALA A 96 -7.54 3.12 2.58
CA ALA A 96 -7.25 3.36 1.16
C ALA A 96 -6.24 2.35 0.62
N ASP A 97 -6.49 1.86 -0.59
CA ASP A 97 -5.61 0.94 -1.30
C ASP A 97 -4.61 1.69 -2.17
N LEU A 98 -3.69 0.95 -2.79
CA LEU A 98 -2.65 1.50 -3.65
C LEU A 98 -2.68 0.86 -5.02
N VAL A 99 -2.58 1.67 -6.09
CA VAL A 99 -2.19 1.21 -7.42
C VAL A 99 -0.73 1.56 -7.64
N ILE A 100 0.08 0.55 -7.99
CA ILE A 100 1.51 0.68 -8.22
C ILE A 100 1.81 0.35 -9.67
N ALA A 101 2.51 1.26 -10.35
CA ALA A 101 2.87 1.13 -11.75
C ALA A 101 4.31 0.65 -11.96
N ALA A 102 4.50 -0.05 -13.08
CA ALA A 102 5.77 -0.59 -13.54
C ALA A 102 5.83 -0.55 -15.09
N PRO A 103 5.93 0.64 -15.73
CA PRO A 103 5.79 0.81 -17.18
C PRO A 103 6.80 0.02 -18.03
N HIS A 104 8.00 -0.25 -17.53
CA HIS A 104 9.01 -1.02 -18.27
C HIS A 104 8.92 -2.53 -18.03
N ALA A 105 7.91 -2.99 -17.26
CA ALA A 105 7.78 -4.39 -16.95
C ALA A 105 7.67 -5.22 -18.24
N LEU A 106 8.49 -6.27 -18.32
CA LEU A 106 8.49 -7.17 -19.46
C LEU A 106 7.25 -8.06 -19.42
N VAL A 107 6.47 -8.01 -20.49
CA VAL A 107 5.33 -8.88 -20.74
C VAL A 107 5.56 -9.50 -22.11
N ASP A 108 5.61 -10.82 -22.17
CA ASP A 108 5.95 -11.59 -23.38
C ASP A 108 7.23 -11.12 -24.08
N GLY A 109 8.25 -10.80 -23.28
CA GLY A 109 9.57 -10.36 -23.75
C GLY A 109 9.62 -8.92 -24.28
N ARG A 110 8.56 -8.12 -24.13
CA ARG A 110 8.50 -6.72 -24.56
C ARG A 110 8.25 -5.79 -23.37
N MET A 111 8.82 -4.58 -23.40
CA MET A 111 8.53 -3.53 -22.41
C MET A 111 7.10 -3.03 -22.62
N ARG A 112 6.16 -3.60 -21.85
CA ARG A 112 4.73 -3.31 -22.00
C ARG A 112 4.17 -2.51 -20.85
N GLY A 113 4.61 -2.84 -19.65
CA GLY A 113 4.14 -2.21 -18.43
C GLY A 113 3.08 -3.02 -17.69
N VAL A 114 3.09 -2.88 -16.38
CA VAL A 114 2.19 -3.57 -15.46
C VAL A 114 1.68 -2.59 -14.41
N LEU A 115 0.41 -2.73 -14.04
CA LEU A 115 -0.20 -2.10 -12.87
C LEU A 115 -0.58 -3.18 -11.86
N VAL A 116 -0.42 -2.90 -10.57
CA VAL A 116 -0.84 -3.79 -9.49
C VAL A 116 -1.58 -2.99 -8.42
N ALA A 117 -2.81 -3.37 -8.12
CA ALA A 117 -3.52 -2.86 -6.95
C ALA A 117 -3.27 -3.73 -5.73
N ARG A 118 -3.01 -3.10 -4.57
CA ARG A 118 -2.74 -3.80 -3.31
C ARG A 118 -3.35 -3.09 -2.13
N SER A 119 -3.81 -3.88 -1.16
CA SER A 119 -4.15 -3.36 0.17
C SER A 119 -2.88 -3.20 1.02
N PRO A 120 -2.57 -1.98 1.52
CA PRO A 120 -1.41 -1.79 2.39
C PRO A 120 -1.61 -2.39 3.78
N LYS A 121 -2.87 -2.51 4.25
CA LYS A 121 -3.19 -3.11 5.55
C LYS A 121 -2.98 -4.62 5.53
N THR A 122 -3.54 -5.33 4.57
CA THR A 122 -3.45 -6.80 4.50
C THR A 122 -2.23 -7.29 3.71
N GLY A 123 -1.78 -6.51 2.73
CA GLY A 123 -0.77 -6.90 1.75
C GLY A 123 -1.32 -7.66 0.55
N ALA A 124 -2.64 -7.89 0.49
CA ALA A 124 -3.28 -8.60 -0.59
C ALA A 124 -3.08 -7.88 -1.93
N GLU A 125 -2.82 -8.65 -2.99
CA GLU A 125 -2.99 -8.19 -4.36
C GLU A 125 -4.48 -8.25 -4.69
N LEU A 126 -5.05 -7.11 -5.11
CA LEU A 126 -6.47 -6.99 -5.42
C LEU A 126 -6.71 -7.32 -6.89
N TRP A 127 -5.88 -6.75 -7.76
CA TRP A 127 -5.83 -7.05 -9.18
C TRP A 127 -4.47 -6.67 -9.78
N LYS A 128 -4.19 -7.23 -10.95
CA LYS A 128 -2.98 -6.96 -11.73
C LYS A 128 -3.35 -6.87 -13.21
N ARG A 129 -2.90 -5.80 -13.87
CA ARG A 129 -3.02 -5.62 -15.32
C ARG A 129 -1.65 -5.60 -15.94
N ALA A 130 -1.48 -6.45 -16.95
CA ALA A 130 -0.38 -6.38 -17.90
C ALA A 130 -0.90 -5.81 -19.22
N GLU A 131 -0.15 -4.90 -19.82
CA GLU A 131 -0.40 -4.42 -21.17
C GLU A 131 -0.07 -5.49 -22.21
N THR A 132 -0.83 -5.57 -23.31
CA THR A 132 -0.67 -6.58 -24.37
C THR A 132 -0.66 -5.99 -25.79
N GLU A 133 -1.02 -4.73 -25.95
CA GLU A 133 -1.12 -4.04 -27.24
C GLU A 133 -0.13 -2.88 -27.35
N SER A 134 0.03 -2.08 -26.30
CA SER A 134 0.95 -0.93 -26.24
C SER A 134 2.25 -1.25 -25.47
N GLY A 135 3.00 -0.19 -25.17
CA GLY A 135 4.16 -0.15 -24.29
C GLY A 135 4.04 0.92 -23.21
N ASN A 136 4.80 0.75 -22.13
CA ASN A 136 4.89 1.70 -21.04
C ASN A 136 3.57 2.03 -20.31
N LEU A 137 2.67 1.06 -20.18
CA LEU A 137 1.46 1.22 -19.38
C LEU A 137 1.80 1.61 -17.93
N GLY A 138 1.18 2.67 -17.45
CA GLY A 138 1.41 3.18 -16.10
C GLY A 138 2.54 4.20 -16.04
N TRP A 139 2.82 4.88 -17.16
CA TRP A 139 3.74 6.00 -17.18
C TRP A 139 3.23 7.16 -16.31
N ASP A 140 1.95 7.49 -16.46
CA ASP A 140 1.24 8.48 -15.65
C ASP A 140 -0.19 8.01 -15.34
N LEU A 141 -0.71 8.39 -14.17
CA LEU A 141 -2.03 7.95 -13.70
C LEU A 141 -2.77 9.09 -13.00
N THR A 142 -4.09 9.13 -13.19
CA THR A 142 -4.98 10.02 -12.42
C THR A 142 -6.34 9.38 -12.16
N LEU A 143 -7.04 9.83 -11.13
CA LEU A 143 -8.38 9.33 -10.77
C LEU A 143 -9.45 9.90 -11.72
N ALA A 144 -10.24 9.04 -12.33
CA ALA A 144 -11.33 9.39 -13.24
C ALA A 144 -12.69 9.55 -12.52
N GLY A 145 -12.78 9.18 -11.24
CA GLY A 145 -14.08 9.05 -10.55
C GLY A 145 -14.76 7.75 -10.99
N ASP A 146 -15.97 7.48 -10.50
CA ASP A 146 -16.75 6.33 -10.94
C ASP A 146 -17.34 6.62 -12.33
N GLN A 147 -16.88 5.91 -13.37
CA GLN A 147 -17.29 6.11 -14.76
C GLN A 147 -18.22 5.00 -15.26
N ASP A 148 -18.17 3.81 -14.66
CA ASP A 148 -19.05 2.68 -15.01
C ASP A 148 -20.27 2.53 -14.07
N GLY A 149 -20.34 3.30 -12.99
CA GLY A 149 -21.44 3.34 -12.04
C GLY A 149 -21.43 2.21 -11.02
N ASP A 150 -20.28 1.55 -10.83
CA ASP A 150 -20.16 0.39 -9.93
C ASP A 150 -19.84 0.75 -8.47
N GLY A 151 -19.64 2.04 -8.18
CA GLY A 151 -19.33 2.57 -6.86
C GLY A 151 -17.83 2.63 -6.53
N HIS A 152 -16.95 2.20 -7.43
CA HIS A 152 -15.50 2.32 -7.29
C HIS A 152 -14.95 3.44 -8.18
N THR A 153 -13.85 4.07 -7.75
CA THR A 153 -13.23 5.14 -8.53
C THR A 153 -12.32 4.58 -9.60
N ASP A 154 -12.56 4.95 -10.85
CA ASP A 154 -11.81 4.54 -12.03
C ASP A 154 -10.57 5.39 -12.27
N LEU A 155 -9.76 5.00 -13.26
CA LEU A 155 -8.40 5.46 -13.44
C LEU A 155 -8.15 5.81 -14.90
N PHE A 156 -7.63 7.01 -15.17
CA PHE A 156 -6.94 7.27 -16.44
C PHE A 156 -5.48 6.84 -16.30
N VAL A 157 -4.99 6.09 -17.29
CA VAL A 157 -3.63 5.58 -17.32
C VAL A 157 -2.98 5.81 -18.68
N GLY A 158 -1.83 6.46 -18.67
CA GLY A 158 -0.99 6.67 -19.85
C GLY A 158 -0.16 5.44 -20.22
N ALA A 159 -0.08 5.14 -21.51
CA ALA A 159 0.79 4.15 -22.13
C ALA A 159 1.44 4.76 -23.39
N PRO A 160 2.50 5.59 -23.23
CA PRO A 160 3.01 6.43 -24.31
C PRO A 160 3.79 5.67 -25.40
N SER A 161 4.18 4.42 -25.16
CA SER A 161 4.97 3.65 -26.13
C SER A 161 4.09 2.74 -27.01
N GLY A 162 4.47 2.54 -28.27
CA GLY A 162 3.69 1.82 -29.29
C GLY A 162 2.72 2.72 -30.05
N ASP A 163 2.46 2.47 -31.34
CA ASP A 163 1.46 3.11 -32.24
C ASP A 163 0.97 4.55 -31.92
N ASN A 164 1.89 5.47 -31.58
CA ASN A 164 1.65 6.88 -31.20
C ASN A 164 1.12 7.13 -29.77
N GLY A 165 1.18 6.15 -28.88
CA GLY A 165 0.78 6.23 -27.48
C GLY A 165 -0.73 6.09 -27.28
N ARG A 166 -1.14 5.79 -26.04
CA ARG A 166 -2.54 5.53 -25.66
C ARG A 166 -2.84 6.05 -24.26
N VAL A 167 -4.11 6.28 -24.00
CA VAL A 167 -4.64 6.48 -22.65
C VAL A 167 -5.77 5.49 -22.43
N TYR A 168 -5.74 4.77 -21.32
CA TYR A 168 -6.81 3.88 -20.91
C TYR A 168 -7.64 4.52 -19.81
N LEU A 169 -8.95 4.33 -19.87
CA LEU A 169 -9.81 4.39 -18.71
C LEU A 169 -9.98 2.97 -18.19
N LEU A 170 -9.51 2.72 -16.97
CA LEU A 170 -9.55 1.42 -16.31
C LEU A 170 -10.52 1.44 -15.14
N SER A 171 -11.26 0.34 -14.94
CA SER A 171 -12.08 0.17 -13.74
C SER A 171 -11.18 0.11 -12.50
N GLY A 172 -11.50 0.91 -11.48
CA GLY A 172 -10.78 0.88 -10.22
C GLY A 172 -10.93 -0.44 -9.45
N LYS A 173 -12.04 -1.14 -9.68
CA LYS A 173 -12.42 -2.35 -8.94
C LYS A 173 -11.61 -3.58 -9.32
N ASP A 174 -11.39 -3.80 -10.60
CA ASP A 174 -10.75 -5.01 -11.12
C ASP A 174 -9.64 -4.75 -12.16
N GLY A 175 -9.40 -3.47 -12.48
CA GLY A 175 -8.43 -3.08 -13.49
C GLY A 175 -8.85 -3.44 -14.91
N SER A 176 -10.11 -3.78 -15.20
CA SER A 176 -10.61 -3.98 -16.57
C SER A 176 -10.51 -2.70 -17.43
N VAL A 177 -10.43 -2.81 -18.76
CA VAL A 177 -10.44 -1.63 -19.64
C VAL A 177 -11.90 -1.24 -19.89
N LEU A 178 -12.27 -0.03 -19.48
CA LEU A 178 -13.57 0.56 -19.78
C LEU A 178 -13.55 1.28 -21.13
N GLN A 179 -12.46 1.99 -21.41
CA GLN A 179 -12.30 2.71 -22.67
C GLN A 179 -10.83 2.89 -23.03
N THR A 180 -10.52 2.87 -24.34
CA THR A 180 -9.21 3.23 -24.88
C THR A 180 -9.33 4.51 -25.68
N TYR A 181 -8.47 5.47 -25.37
CA TYR A 181 -8.31 6.70 -26.13
C TYR A 181 -7.05 6.58 -26.97
N LEU A 182 -7.20 6.91 -28.25
CA LEU A 182 -6.12 6.94 -29.23
C LEU A 182 -5.90 8.38 -29.67
N PRO A 183 -4.66 8.74 -30.06
CA PRO A 183 -4.39 10.07 -30.57
C PRO A 183 -5.12 10.27 -31.90
N ARG A 184 -5.62 11.49 -32.13
CA ARG A 184 -6.34 11.85 -33.36
C ARG A 184 -5.42 11.92 -34.58
N GLU A 185 -4.15 12.22 -34.35
CA GLU A 185 -3.08 12.27 -35.35
C GLU A 185 -1.82 11.63 -34.75
N ALA A 186 -0.87 11.18 -35.57
CA ALA A 186 0.38 10.61 -35.09
C ALA A 186 1.24 11.67 -34.39
N ALA A 187 0.99 11.87 -33.09
CA ALA A 187 1.77 12.70 -32.21
C ALA A 187 2.46 11.79 -31.19
N GLY A 188 3.78 11.90 -31.06
CA GLY A 188 4.59 11.06 -30.18
C GLY A 188 4.37 11.29 -28.68
N ASP A 189 3.52 12.26 -28.32
CA ASP A 189 3.36 12.76 -26.95
C ASP A 189 2.07 12.27 -26.28
N PHE A 190 1.21 11.54 -26.99
CA PHE A 190 -0.04 11.06 -26.41
C PHE A 190 0.20 9.96 -25.37
N GLY A 191 -0.46 10.05 -24.22
CA GLY A 191 -0.30 9.07 -23.14
C GLY A 191 0.92 9.29 -22.23
N TRP A 192 1.71 10.34 -22.45
CA TRP A 192 2.80 10.71 -21.52
C TRP A 192 2.28 11.33 -20.23
N TYR A 193 1.21 12.11 -20.31
CA TYR A 193 0.62 12.80 -19.17
C TYR A 193 -0.90 12.67 -19.21
N VAL A 194 -1.49 12.33 -18.07
CA VAL A 194 -2.94 12.27 -17.87
C VAL A 194 -3.29 13.08 -16.64
N ALA A 195 -4.13 14.10 -16.83
CA ALA A 195 -4.59 14.96 -15.76
C ALA A 195 -6.10 15.12 -15.83
N ARG A 196 -6.73 15.10 -14.66
CA ARG A 196 -8.11 15.54 -14.49
C ARG A 196 -8.11 17.01 -14.10
N LEU A 197 -8.86 17.83 -14.85
CA LEU A 197 -9.07 19.25 -14.58
C LEU A 197 -10.21 19.47 -13.58
#